data_AF-A0A7W1B5M7-F1
#
_entry.id   AF-A0A7W1B5M7-F1
#
_cell.length_a   1.000
_cell.length_b   1.000
_cell.length_c   1.000
_cell.angle_alpha   90.00
_cell.angle_beta   90.00
_cell.angle_gamma   90.00
#
_symmetry.space_group_name_H-M   'P 1'
#
loop_
_entity.id
_entity.type
_entity.pdbx_description
1 polymer ?
#
loop_
_entity_poly.entity_id
_entity_poly.type
_entity_poly.pdbx_seq_one_letter_code
_entity_poly.pdbx_strand_id
1 'polypeptide(L)' 'MRMNLRLSDAETEALRRKAEQEGRSMQEVARAAIAEYVSNRPGRLKAAIDRVRHEDAELLERLAR' A
#
# COMPACT_ATOMS: atom_id res chain seq x y z
N MET A 1 2.83 21.92 4.60
CA MET A 1 1.96 22.07 5.79
C MET A 1 2.52 21.22 6.92
N ARG A 2 2.37 21.63 8.19
CA ARG A 2 2.83 20.87 9.36
C ARG A 2 1.59 20.42 10.15
N MET A 3 1.34 19.11 10.16
CA MET A 3 0.27 18.50 10.96
C MET A 3 0.92 17.64 12.05
N ASN A 4 0.41 17.72 13.28
CA ASN A 4 0.85 16.90 14.40
C ASN A 4 -0.16 15.77 14.59
N LEU A 5 0.28 14.51 14.38
CA LEU A 5 -0.52 13.32 14.62
C LEU A 5 -0.50 13.00 16.13
N ARG A 6 -1.67 12.84 16.74
CA ARG A 6 -1.77 12.34 18.12
C ARG A 6 -1.84 10.83 18.08
N LEU A 7 -0.77 10.19 18.53
CA LEU A 7 -0.66 8.74 18.66
C LEU A 7 -0.84 8.35 20.12
N SER A 8 -1.47 7.22 20.35
CA SER A 8 -1.38 6.51 21.64
C SER A 8 0.04 6.00 21.88
N ASP A 9 0.35 5.63 23.13
CA ASP A 9 1.65 5.07 23.49
C ASP A 9 1.93 3.77 22.72
N ALA A 10 0.90 2.94 22.54
CA ALA A 10 0.99 1.69 21.80
C ALA A 10 1.31 1.91 20.31
N GLU A 11 0.66 2.89 19.67
CA GLU A 11 0.92 3.24 18.27
C GLU A 11 2.32 3.84 18.09
N THR A 12 2.76 4.68 19.04
CA THR A 12 4.09 5.27 19.04
C THR A 12 5.17 4.19 19.11
N GLU A 13 4.98 3.21 19.99
CA GLU A 13 5.93 2.11 20.17
C GLU A 13 5.93 1.14 18.97
N ALA A 14 4.76 0.84 18.40
CA ALA A 14 4.68 0.06 17.17
C ALA A 14 5.40 0.77 16.00
N LEU A 15 5.20 2.08 15.86
CA LEU A 15 5.85 2.89 14.83
C LEU A 15 7.38 2.95 15.04
N ARG A 16 7.85 3.05 16.29
CA ARG A 16 9.28 3.02 16.63
C ARG A 16 9.93 1.71 16.21
N ARG A 17 9.37 0.57 16.64
CA ARG A 17 9.89 -0.75 16.26
C ARG A 17 9.93 -0.94 14.75
N LYS A 18 8.91 -0.47 14.03
CA LYS A 18 8.86 -0.55 12.57
C LYS A 18 9.94 0.31 11.91
N ALA A 19 10.19 1.50 12.44
CA ALA A 19 11.26 2.40 11.98
C ALA A 19 12.65 1.81 12.19
N GLU A 20 12.90 1.21 13.36
CA GLU A 20 14.14 0.49 13.66
C GLU A 20 14.36 -0.70 12.74
N GLN A 21 13.32 -1.52 12.51
CA GLN A 21 13.37 -2.66 11.59
C GLN A 21 13.69 -2.25 10.14
N GLU A 22 13.19 -1.10 9.70
CA GLU A 22 13.43 -0.61 8.34
C GLU A 22 14.69 0.26 8.21
N GLY A 23 15.35 0.60 9.33
CA GLY A 23 16.49 1.53 9.33
C GLY A 23 16.11 2.95 8.88
N ARG A 24 14.87 3.38 9.15
CA ARG A 24 14.31 4.66 8.71
C ARG A 24 13.88 5.50 9.90
N SER A 25 13.68 6.80 9.69
CA SER A 25 13.10 7.63 10.74
C SER A 25 11.61 7.31 10.94
N MET A 26 11.10 7.46 12.17
CA MET A 26 9.67 7.29 12.47
C MET A 26 8.78 8.18 11.57
N GLN A 27 9.25 9.36 11.20
CA GLN A 27 8.52 10.26 10.30
C GLN A 27 8.45 9.72 8.87
N GLU A 28 9.51 9.10 8.36
CA GLU A 28 9.49 8.48 7.04
C GLU A 28 8.56 7.28 6.99
N VAL A 29 8.56 6.44 8.04
CA VAL A 29 7.62 5.32 8.15
C VAL A 29 6.18 5.83 8.21
N ALA A 30 5.91 6.86 9.02
CA ALA A 30 4.58 7.46 9.09
C ALA A 30 4.13 8.03 7.73
N ARG A 31 5.02 8.75 7.02
CA ARG A 31 4.72 9.26 5.67
C ARG A 31 4.47 8.13 4.67
N ALA A 32 5.24 7.05 4.74
CA ALA A 32 5.05 5.88 3.89
C ALA A 32 3.70 5.21 4.17
N ALA A 33 3.34 5.02 5.44
CA ALA A 33 2.05 4.45 5.84
C ALA A 33 0.87 5.32 5.36
N ILE A 34 0.96 6.64 5.49
CA ILE A 34 -0.06 7.56 4.95
C ILE A 34 -0.14 7.43 3.42
N ALA A 35 1.00 7.48 2.74
CA ALA A 35 1.06 7.37 1.28
C ALA A 35 0.46 6.05 0.79
N GLU A 36 0.73 4.95 1.49
CA GLU A 36 0.13 3.64 1.22
C GLU A 36 -1.38 3.66 1.46
N TYR A 37 -1.83 4.17 2.60
CA TYR A 37 -3.24 4.25 2.97
C TYR A 37 -4.07 5.08 1.98
N VAL A 38 -3.55 6.23 1.53
CA VAL A 38 -4.22 7.06 0.52
C VAL A 38 -4.00 6.57 -0.90
N SER A 39 -3.12 5.59 -1.11
CA SER A 39 -2.88 5.06 -2.45
C SER A 39 -4.07 4.22 -2.91
N ASN A 40 -4.63 4.55 -4.07
CA ASN A 40 -5.57 3.65 -4.76
C ASN A 40 -4.83 2.51 -5.50
N ARG A 41 -3.67 2.05 -4.98
CA ARG A 41 -2.84 1.04 -5.66
C ARG A 41 -3.59 -0.29 -5.84
N PRO A 42 -4.34 -0.81 -4.84
CA PRO A 42 -5.14 -2.02 -5.03
C PRO A 42 -6.23 -1.84 -6.09
N GLY A 43 -6.92 -0.70 -6.10
CA GLY A 43 -7.95 -0.40 -7.10
C GLY A 43 -7.39 -0.29 -8.51
N ARG A 44 -6.23 0.35 -8.68
CA ARG A 44 -5.52 0.41 -9.97
C ARG A 44 -5.07 -0.97 -10.44
N LEU A 45 -4.55 -1.81 -9.54
CA LEU A 45 -4.17 -3.18 -9.85
C LEU A 45 -5.38 -4.00 -10.30
N LYS A 46 -6.50 -3.92 -9.56
CA LYS A 46 -7.75 -4.60 -9.93
C LYS A 46 -8.24 -4.16 -11.30
N ALA A 47 -8.25 -2.85 -11.57
CA ALA A 47 -8.67 -2.31 -12.86
C ALA A 47 -7.78 -2.81 -14.01
N ALA A 48 -6.46 -2.90 -13.79
CA ALA A 48 -5.54 -3.45 -14.78
C ALA A 48 -5.78 -4.95 -15.04
N ILE A 49 -6.01 -5.73 -13.98
CA ILE A 49 -6.37 -7.15 -14.11
C ILE A 49 -7.69 -7.30 -14.88
N ASP A 50 -8.72 -6.54 -14.51
CA ASP A 50 -10.04 -6.61 -15.16
C ASP A 50 -9.93 -6.25 -16.65
N ARG A 51 -9.10 -5.26 -16.99
CA ARG A 51 -8.82 -4.89 -18.37
C ARG A 51 -8.19 -6.05 -19.16
N VAL A 52 -7.10 -6.62 -18.66
CA VAL A 52 -6.42 -7.76 -19.31
C VAL A 52 -7.36 -8.96 -19.44
N ARG A 53 -8.15 -9.27 -18.40
CA ARG A 53 -9.14 -10.35 -18.46
C ARG A 53 -10.19 -10.15 -19.55
N HIS A 54 -10.55 -8.91 -19.85
CA HIS A 54 -11.53 -8.60 -20.88
C HIS A 54 -10.92 -8.57 -22.27
N GLU A 55 -9.76 -7.91 -22.43
CA GLU A 55 -9.07 -7.76 -23.72
C GLU A 55 -8.54 -9.12 -24.23
N ASP A 56 -8.01 -9.96 -23.33
CA ASP A 56 -7.39 -11.24 -23.69
C ASP A 56 -8.28 -12.45 -23.35
N ALA A 57 -9.59 -12.26 -23.20
CA ALA A 57 -10.52 -13.29 -22.71
C ALA A 57 -10.43 -14.61 -23.50
N GLU A 58 -10.42 -14.54 -24.83
CA GLU A 58 -10.34 -15.71 -25.71
C GLU A 58 -8.98 -16.44 -25.59
N LEU A 59 -7.88 -15.67 -25.52
CA LEU A 59 -6.54 -16.24 -25.34
C LEU A 59 -6.43 -16.94 -23.98
N LEU A 60 -6.92 -16.31 -22.92
CA LEU A 60 -6.91 -16.86 -21.57
C LEU A 60 -7.77 -18.12 -21.47
N GLU A 61 -8.93 -18.18 -22.15
CA GLU A 61 -9.76 -19.37 -22.22
C GLU A 61 -9.05 -20.54 -22.91
N ARG A 62 -8.32 -20.27 -23.99
CA ARG A 62 -7.54 -21.28 -24.72
C ARG A 62 -6.35 -21.80 -23.92
N LEU A 63 -5.70 -20.95 -23.13
CA LEU A 63 -4.58 -21.31 -22.26
C LEU A 63 -5.00 -22.12 -21.02
N ALA A 64 -6.28 -22.03 -20.62
CA ALA A 64 -6.81 -22.74 -19.46
C ALA A 64 -7.21 -24.20 -19.75
N ARG A 65 -7.12 -24.64 -21.02
CA ARG A 65 -7.35 -26.03 -21.45
C ARG A 65 -6.05 -26.82 -21.53
#